data_AF-A0A359LRY7-F1
#
_entry.id   AF-A0A359LRY7-F1
#
_cell.length_a   1.000
_cell.length_b   1.000
_cell.length_c   1.000
_cell.angle_alpha   90.00
_cell.angle_beta   90.00
_cell.angle_gamma   90.00
#
_symmetry.space_group_name_H-M   'P 1'
#
loop_
_entity.id
_entity.type
_entity.pdbx_description
1 polymer ?
#
loop_
_entity_poly.entity_id
_entity_poly.type
_entity_poly.pdbx_seq_one_letter_code
_entity_poly.pdbx_strand_id
1 'polypeptide(L)' 'MKCLSLLALLACTLCAQDAVIRIDPSRRAPRPVPRTIFGTFLEPIGNSIYNGLWAQILENPSFEGG' A
#
# COMPACT_ATOMS: atom_id res chain seq x y z
N MET A 1 -6.28 30.14 11.15
CA MET A 1 -6.02 28.75 10.67
C MET A 1 -6.84 27.67 11.37
N LYS A 2 -7.26 27.83 12.64
CA LYS A 2 -8.08 26.82 13.38
C LYS A 2 -9.54 26.68 12.90
N CYS A 3 -10.09 27.72 12.26
CA CYS A 3 -11.46 27.69 11.75
C CYS A 3 -11.59 26.82 10.48
N LEU A 4 -10.54 26.81 9.63
CA LEU A 4 -10.52 26.02 8.40
C LEU A 4 -10.45 24.51 8.68
N SER A 5 -9.71 24.10 9.72
CA SER A 5 -9.66 22.71 10.17
C SER A 5 -10.98 22.23 10.78
N LEU A 6 -11.72 23.11 11.47
CA LEU A 6 -13.01 22.76 12.05
C LEU A 6 -14.09 22.57 10.97
N LEU A 7 -14.06 23.39 9.92
CA LEU A 7 -14.97 23.29 8.78
C LEU A 7 -14.76 21.99 7.98
N ALA A 8 -13.50 21.58 7.80
CA ALA A 8 -13.15 20.35 7.07
C ALA A 8 -13.59 19.08 7.81
N LEU A 9 -13.47 19.04 9.14
CA LEU A 9 -13.96 17.93 9.95
C LEU A 9 -15.49 17.80 9.88
N LEU A 10 -16.21 18.93 9.97
CA LEU A 10 -17.67 18.95 9.91
C LEU A 10 -18.20 18.48 8.54
N ALA A 11 -17.57 18.89 7.45
CA ALA A 11 -17.92 18.45 6.10
C ALA A 11 -17.67 16.94 5.88
N CYS A 12 -16.58 16.40 6.43
CA CYS A 12 -16.27 14.97 6.34
C CYS A 12 -17.33 14.12 7.06
N THR A 13 -17.83 14.58 8.22
CA THR A 13 -18.91 13.90 8.94
C THR A 13 -20.26 13.98 8.23
N LEU A 14 -20.56 15.08 7.53
CA LEU A 14 -21.81 15.22 6.77
C LEU A 14 -21.82 14.38 5.48
N CYS A 15 -20.66 14.12 4.90
CA CYS A 15 -20.51 13.29 3.70
C CYS A 15 -20.35 11.80 4.01
N ALA A 16 -20.34 11.40 5.29
CA ALA A 16 -20.36 9.99 5.66
C ALA A 16 -21.67 9.36 5.19
N GLN A 17 -21.58 8.31 4.39
CA GLN A 17 -22.73 7.61 3.82
C GLN A 17 -22.69 6.14 4.22
N ASP A 18 -23.84 5.63 4.64
CA ASP A 18 -24.00 4.21 4.92
C ASP A 18 -24.14 3.42 3.61
N ALA A 19 -23.41 2.32 3.52
CA ALA A 19 -23.53 1.36 2.43
C ALA A 19 -24.08 0.03 2.97
N VAL A 20 -25.16 -0.46 2.36
CA VAL A 20 -25.74 -1.77 2.71
C VAL A 20 -25.31 -2.79 1.67
N ILE A 21 -24.53 -3.80 2.10
CA ILE A 21 -24.07 -4.91 1.27
C ILE A 21 -24.78 -6.18 1.72
N ARG A 22 -25.45 -6.87 0.80
CA ARG A 22 -26.04 -8.19 1.05
C ARG A 22 -25.03 -9.28 0.66
N ILE A 23 -24.72 -10.16 1.59
CA ILE A 23 -23.85 -11.31 1.35
C ILE A 23 -24.71 -12.57 1.25
N ASP A 24 -24.53 -13.34 0.18
CA ASP A 24 -25.19 -14.62 -0.02
C ASP A 24 -24.15 -15.76 0.10
N PRO A 25 -24.12 -16.49 1.23
CA PRO A 25 -23.16 -17.57 1.44
C PRO A 25 -23.46 -18.83 0.63
N SER A 26 -24.67 -18.95 0.06
CA SER A 26 -25.03 -20.06 -0.81
C SER A 26 -24.37 -19.94 -2.20
N ARG A 27 -24.00 -18.71 -2.59
CA ARG A 27 -23.34 -18.43 -3.86
C ARG A 27 -21.82 -18.40 -3.67
N ARG A 28 -21.18 -19.50 -4.05
CA ARG A 28 -19.72 -19.61 -4.05
C ARG A 28 -19.15 -19.25 -5.42
N ALA A 29 -18.02 -18.53 -5.42
CA ALA A 29 -17.25 -18.33 -6.64
C ALA A 29 -16.77 -19.68 -7.20
N PRO A 30 -16.70 -19.85 -8.53
CA PRO A 30 -16.29 -21.11 -9.15
C PRO A 30 -14.81 -21.45 -8.92
N ARG A 31 -14.01 -20.49 -8.44
CA ARG A 31 -12.58 -20.66 -8.16
C ARG A 31 -12.21 -19.95 -6.85
N PRO A 32 -11.23 -20.47 -6.10
CA PRO A 32 -10.68 -19.77 -4.95
C PRO A 32 -9.97 -18.48 -5.39
N VAL A 33 -9.89 -17.50 -4.48
CA VAL A 33 -9.06 -16.31 -4.68
C VAL A 33 -7.59 -16.75 -4.74
N PRO A 34 -6.86 -16.50 -5.85
CA PRO A 34 -5.47 -16.92 -5.96
C PRO A 34 -4.61 -16.18 -4.93
N ARG A 35 -3.72 -16.90 -4.23
CA ARG A 35 -2.80 -16.27 -3.26
C ARG A 35 -1.84 -15.27 -3.91
N THR A 36 -1.60 -15.43 -5.20
CA THR A 36 -0.66 -14.63 -6.00
C THR A 36 -1.21 -13.26 -6.42
N ILE A 37 -2.48 -12.93 -6.12
CA ILE A 37 -2.96 -11.56 -6.33
C ILE A 37 -2.33 -10.57 -5.33
N PHE A 38 -1.79 -11.10 -4.23
CA PHE A 38 -0.99 -10.35 -3.29
C PHE A 38 0.47 -10.73 -3.51
N GLY A 39 1.32 -9.75 -3.74
CA GLY A 39 2.74 -9.93 -3.98
C GLY A 39 3.48 -8.61 -3.88
N THR A 40 4.80 -8.68 -3.89
CA THR A 40 5.69 -7.52 -3.95
C THR A 40 6.49 -7.56 -5.25
N PHE A 41 6.89 -6.39 -5.72
CA PHE A 41 7.78 -6.22 -6.86
C PHE A 41 9.08 -5.60 -6.36
N LEU A 42 10.22 -6.16 -6.77
CA LEU A 42 11.54 -5.67 -6.38
C LEU A 42 12.47 -5.70 -7.60
N GLU A 43 13.00 -4.54 -7.94
CA GLU A 43 13.95 -4.31 -9.02
C GLU A 43 15.07 -3.43 -8.46
N PRO A 44 16.35 -3.60 -8.85
CA PRO A 44 17.44 -2.72 -8.43
C PRO A 44 17.32 -1.32 -9.07
N ILE A 45 16.35 -0.53 -8.60
CA ILE A 45 16.13 0.85 -9.03
C ILE A 45 16.24 1.81 -7.84
N GLY A 46 17.02 2.88 -8.02
CA GLY A 46 17.34 3.80 -6.92
C GLY A 46 17.87 3.03 -5.70
N ASN A 47 17.33 3.34 -4.52
CA ASN A 47 17.73 2.74 -3.24
C ASN A 47 16.79 1.61 -2.76
N SER A 48 16.11 0.91 -3.69
CA SER A 48 15.16 -0.16 -3.33
C SER A 48 15.85 -1.43 -2.84
N ILE A 49 16.99 -1.78 -3.44
CA ILE A 49 17.83 -2.91 -3.02
C ILE A 49 19.02 -2.41 -2.20
N TYR A 50 19.97 -1.71 -2.83
CA TYR A 50 21.10 -1.06 -2.15
C TYR A 50 20.58 0.12 -1.33
N ASN A 51 21.01 0.30 -0.07
CA ASN A 51 20.42 1.26 0.89
C ASN A 51 18.92 1.04 1.21
N GLY A 52 18.37 -0.10 0.81
CA GLY A 52 16.98 -0.48 1.03
C GLY A 52 16.88 -1.84 1.68
N LEU A 53 16.50 -2.86 0.90
CA LEU A 53 16.41 -4.23 1.39
C LEU A 53 17.76 -4.79 1.88
N TRP A 54 18.85 -4.45 1.20
CA TRP A 54 20.18 -4.94 1.56
C TRP A 54 20.78 -4.09 2.67
N ALA A 55 21.12 -4.74 3.78
CA ALA A 55 21.55 -4.07 5.01
C ALA A 55 23.00 -3.55 4.97
N GLN A 56 23.70 -3.64 3.84
CA GLN A 56 25.02 -3.06 3.68
C GLN A 56 24.92 -1.54 3.72
N ILE A 57 25.73 -0.92 4.59
CA ILE A 57 25.73 0.53 4.80
C ILE A 57 26.73 1.24 3.87
N LEU A 58 27.85 0.58 3.52
CA LEU A 58 28.86 1.19 2.66
C LEU A 58 28.45 1.09 1.20
N GLU A 59 28.48 2.22 0.50
CA GLU A 59 28.33 2.27 -0.95
C GLU A 59 29.65 1.89 -1.63
N ASN A 60 29.56 1.00 -2.62
CA ASN A 60 30.69 0.46 -3.38
C ASN A 60 31.90 -0.01 -2.54
N PRO A 61 31.73 -0.93 -1.57
CA PRO A 61 32.82 -1.35 -0.68
C PRO A 61 33.90 -2.18 -1.39
N SER A 62 33.57 -2.79 -2.53
CA SER A 62 34.47 -3.64 -3.32
C SER A 62 35.09 -2.94 -4.52
N PHE A 63 34.76 -1.66 -4.77
CA PHE A 63 35.18 -0.91 -5.95
C PHE A 63 34.78 -1.58 -7.28
N GLU A 64 33.64 -2.27 -7.29
CA GLU A 64 33.08 -2.88 -8.49
C GLU A 64 32.46 -1.81 -9.41
N GLY A 65 32.66 -1.97 -10.72
CA GLY A 65 31.90 -1.24 -11.75
C GLY A 65 31.92 0.29 -11.62
N GLY A 66 33.11 0.88 -11.53
CA GLY A 66 33.38 2.32 -11.65
C GLY A 66 34.27 2.65 -12.85
#